data_AF-A0A7K4HIW6-F1
#
_entry.id   AF-A0A7K4HIW6-F1
#
_cell.length_a   1.000
_cell.length_b   1.000
_cell.length_c   1.000
_cell.angle_alpha   90.00
_cell.angle_beta   90.00
_cell.angle_gamma   90.00
#
_symmetry.space_group_name_H-M   'P 1'
#
loop_
_entity.id
_entity.type
_entity.pdbx_description
1 polymer ?
#
loop_
_entity_poly.entity_id
_entity_poly.type
_entity_poly.pdbx_seq_one_letter_code
_entity_poly.pdbx_strand_id
1 'polypeptide(L)'
;MSLEFYNPPLRIFSSSSTKKGVEIGGAKSIISIDSEHNFYNEGNIYTEMSWAAFYEEEGLEDSIDTFTTTEYDSIREDPEALVDTIVKTIYQIINNRKIFYGIADFEVDAFLDANTTVIPGLKLDYEIINKLLEAHKRSREKDLFPKIISDSHDIKKIKIEFQGTKKANVHIMGSKLEDLINKLRLAKGFAVGIVCTSRNAANMYIMSDNIVFSKDEIAEVYIDDENIKVIEYGIKKKLLFPISWFRIDIGIRSLETLEFWDQIKDSPDLNKAFGHYERYINALVYKKFKSQAESQKIGTDSEDDFYKMSPKERKKALKDMEKAIEFLDKEYKE
;
A
#
# COMPACT_ATOMS: atom_id res chain seq x y z
N MET A 1 2.01 -5.35 16.36
CA MET A 1 2.23 -3.91 16.63
C MET A 1 1.29 -3.17 15.70
N SER A 2 0.40 -2.34 16.23
CA SER A 2 -0.52 -1.52 15.44
C SER A 2 0.20 -0.30 14.90
N LEU A 3 -0.12 0.05 13.66
CA LEU A 3 0.29 1.29 13.01
C LEU A 3 -0.87 2.28 13.03
N GLU A 4 -0.57 3.56 12.92
CA GLU A 4 -1.58 4.58 12.68
C GLU A 4 -1.67 4.85 11.17
N PHE A 5 -2.89 4.89 10.65
CA PHE A 5 -3.18 5.34 9.30
C PHE A 5 -3.90 6.68 9.38
N TYR A 6 -3.20 7.72 8.95
CA TYR A 6 -3.64 9.11 8.96
C TYR A 6 -4.39 9.47 7.67
N ASN A 7 -5.48 10.21 7.84
CA ASN A 7 -6.44 10.59 6.81
C ASN A 7 -6.95 9.43 5.94
N PRO A 8 -7.30 8.27 6.54
CA PRO A 8 -7.74 7.11 5.76
C PRO A 8 -9.03 7.47 5.00
N PRO A 9 -9.38 6.77 3.90
CA PRO A 9 -10.68 6.89 3.23
C PRO A 9 -11.85 6.67 4.21
N LEU A 10 -12.36 7.74 4.81
CA LEU A 10 -13.14 7.63 6.05
C LEU A 10 -14.42 6.83 5.84
N ARG A 11 -15.12 7.02 4.72
CA ARG A 11 -16.37 6.31 4.41
C ARG A 11 -16.21 4.79 4.34
N ILE A 12 -15.03 4.31 4.00
CA ILE A 12 -14.72 2.88 3.92
C ILE A 12 -14.50 2.32 5.33
N PHE A 13 -13.80 3.06 6.19
CA PHE A 13 -13.45 2.63 7.55
C PHE A 13 -14.49 3.01 8.61
N SER A 14 -15.41 3.92 8.31
CA SER A 14 -16.58 4.24 9.12
C SER A 14 -17.84 4.05 8.31
N SER A 15 -18.40 2.86 8.41
CA SER A 15 -19.64 2.54 7.73
C SER A 15 -20.85 3.10 8.46
N SER A 16 -21.81 3.55 7.65
CA SER A 16 -23.22 3.74 7.97
C SER A 16 -24.09 2.53 7.62
N SER A 17 -23.51 1.40 7.20
CA SER A 17 -24.21 0.14 6.90
C SER A 17 -25.10 -0.29 8.07
N THR A 18 -26.34 -0.60 7.71
CA THR A 18 -27.39 -1.07 8.61
C THR A 18 -28.14 -2.21 7.93
N LYS A 19 -29.11 -2.83 8.61
CA LYS A 19 -30.03 -3.75 7.92
C LYS A 19 -30.76 -3.10 6.72
N LYS A 20 -30.93 -1.78 6.73
CA LYS A 20 -31.69 -1.03 5.72
C LYS A 20 -30.89 -0.74 4.45
N GLY A 21 -29.57 -0.90 4.45
CA GLY A 21 -28.75 -0.61 3.28
C GLY A 21 -27.25 -0.82 3.49
N VAL A 22 -26.48 -0.67 2.41
CA VAL A 22 -25.02 -0.84 2.36
C VAL A 22 -24.34 0.30 1.62
N GLU A 23 -23.09 0.56 1.98
CA GLU A 23 -22.21 1.34 1.13
C GLU A 23 -21.76 0.53 -0.09
N ILE A 24 -21.63 1.23 -1.23
CA ILE A 24 -21.17 0.70 -2.51
C ILE A 24 -20.07 1.60 -3.06
N GLY A 25 -19.07 1.01 -3.71
CA GLY A 25 -17.91 1.65 -4.30
C GLY A 25 -16.66 1.61 -3.41
N GLY A 26 -15.76 2.58 -3.60
CA GLY A 26 -14.42 2.51 -3.05
C GLY A 26 -13.58 3.77 -3.21
N ALA A 27 -12.29 3.64 -2.88
CA ALA A 27 -11.32 4.71 -2.96
C ALA A 27 -9.92 4.19 -3.29
N LYS A 28 -9.26 4.91 -4.18
CA LYS A 28 -7.85 4.69 -4.54
C LYS A 28 -7.02 5.87 -4.04
N SER A 29 -6.04 5.60 -3.19
CA SER A 29 -5.27 6.60 -2.44
C SER A 29 -3.77 6.47 -2.67
N ILE A 30 -3.08 7.61 -2.68
CA ILE A 30 -1.62 7.68 -2.67
C ILE A 30 -1.13 7.61 -1.22
N ILE A 31 -0.32 6.61 -0.91
CA ILE A 31 0.13 6.34 0.46
C ILE A 31 1.60 6.70 0.64
N SER A 32 1.91 7.35 1.75
CA SER A 32 3.27 7.56 2.22
C SER A 32 3.50 6.96 3.62
N ILE A 33 4.77 6.82 4.00
CA ILE A 33 5.19 6.31 5.30
C ILE A 33 6.19 7.27 5.95
N ASP A 34 6.06 7.48 7.27
CA ASP A 34 6.99 8.32 8.05
C ASP A 34 8.08 7.49 8.77
N SER A 35 8.89 8.16 9.58
CA SER A 35 9.95 7.51 10.37
C SER A 35 9.42 6.64 11.51
N GLU A 36 8.17 6.82 11.92
CA GLU A 36 7.48 6.01 12.93
C GLU A 36 6.75 4.81 12.30
N HIS A 37 6.83 4.65 10.99
CA HIS A 37 6.17 3.61 10.19
C HIS A 37 4.65 3.80 10.05
N ASN A 38 4.15 4.99 10.38
CA ASN A 38 2.74 5.31 10.21
C ASN A 38 2.43 5.60 8.75
N PHE A 39 1.22 5.21 8.33
CA PHE A 39 0.75 5.42 6.96
C PHE A 39 0.00 6.74 6.88
N TYR A 40 0.13 7.42 5.75
CA TYR A 40 -0.59 8.65 5.46
C TYR A 40 -1.22 8.55 4.10
N ASN A 41 -2.50 8.91 4.02
CA ASN A 41 -3.14 9.21 2.76
C ASN A 41 -2.74 10.64 2.37
N GLU A 42 -1.98 10.78 1.29
CA GLU A 42 -1.55 12.07 0.77
C GLU A 42 -2.54 12.63 -0.26
N GLY A 43 -3.54 11.85 -0.67
CA GLY A 43 -4.57 12.25 -1.62
C GLY A 43 -5.25 11.06 -2.29
N ASN A 44 -6.48 11.26 -2.73
CA ASN A 44 -7.26 10.26 -3.45
C ASN A 44 -7.19 10.51 -4.96
N ILE A 45 -7.04 9.44 -5.74
CA ILE A 45 -7.18 9.42 -7.19
C ILE A 45 -8.66 9.32 -7.57
N TYR A 46 -9.40 8.50 -6.83
CA TYR A 46 -10.84 8.58 -6.80
C TYR A 46 -11.38 8.17 -5.44
N THR A 47 -12.60 8.62 -5.17
CA THR A 47 -13.48 8.15 -4.11
C THR A 47 -14.88 8.19 -4.68
N GLU A 48 -15.47 7.02 -4.83
CA GLU A 48 -16.81 6.85 -5.37
C GLU A 48 -17.58 6.03 -4.34
N MET A 49 -18.41 6.68 -3.54
CA MET A 49 -19.18 6.03 -2.48
C MET A 49 -20.67 6.32 -2.66
N SER A 50 -21.46 5.27 -2.70
CA SER A 50 -22.92 5.34 -2.76
C SER A 50 -23.54 4.55 -1.62
N TRP A 51 -24.78 4.88 -1.28
CA TRP A 51 -25.61 4.16 -0.33
C TRP A 51 -26.75 3.48 -1.09
N ALA A 52 -26.86 2.17 -0.96
CA ALA A 52 -27.97 1.39 -1.51
C ALA A 52 -28.87 0.92 -0.37
N ALA A 53 -30.12 1.38 -0.35
CA ALA A 53 -31.14 0.90 0.57
C ALA A 53 -31.90 -0.30 -0.03
N PHE A 54 -32.19 -1.29 0.80
CA PHE A 54 -32.96 -2.47 0.40
C PHE A 54 -34.45 -2.28 0.66
N TYR A 55 -35.30 -3.05 -0.04
CA TYR A 55 -36.72 -3.13 0.29
C TYR A 55 -36.93 -3.67 1.71
N GLU A 56 -37.94 -3.15 2.42
CA GLU A 56 -38.37 -3.66 3.72
C GLU A 56 -39.46 -4.75 3.62
N GLU A 57 -39.92 -5.07 2.40
CA GLU A 57 -40.97 -6.05 2.13
C GLU A 57 -40.46 -7.51 2.17
N GLU A 58 -41.25 -8.40 2.78
CA GLU A 58 -40.91 -9.83 2.90
C GLU A 58 -40.81 -10.50 1.52
N GLY A 59 -39.65 -11.06 1.20
CA GLY A 59 -39.33 -11.67 -0.09
C GLY A 59 -38.56 -10.75 -1.06
N LEU A 60 -38.31 -9.48 -0.73
CA LEU A 60 -37.55 -8.52 -1.53
C LEU A 60 -36.33 -7.93 -0.80
N GLU A 61 -35.98 -8.43 0.38
CA GLU A 61 -35.00 -7.81 1.30
C GLU A 61 -33.55 -7.76 0.77
N ASP A 62 -33.25 -8.51 -0.29
CA ASP A 62 -31.97 -8.46 -1.00
C ASP A 62 -31.99 -7.56 -2.25
N SER A 63 -33.14 -6.97 -2.59
CA SER A 63 -33.31 -6.08 -3.75
C SER A 63 -33.07 -4.62 -3.35
N ILE A 64 -32.35 -3.87 -4.18
CA ILE A 64 -32.09 -2.43 -3.97
C ILE A 64 -33.35 -1.65 -4.35
N ASP A 65 -33.89 -0.91 -3.39
CA ASP A 65 -35.02 0.02 -3.56
C ASP A 65 -34.51 1.40 -3.98
N THR A 66 -33.56 1.95 -3.21
CA THR A 66 -33.05 3.30 -3.41
C THR A 66 -31.53 3.28 -3.51
N PHE A 67 -30.97 4.07 -4.44
CA PHE A 67 -29.53 4.26 -4.59
C PHE A 67 -29.20 5.76 -4.52
N THR A 68 -28.24 6.15 -3.68
CA THR A 68 -27.87 7.55 -3.48
C THR A 68 -26.37 7.70 -3.40
N THR A 69 -25.77 8.50 -4.29
CA THR A 69 -24.36 8.85 -4.19
C THR A 69 -24.10 9.71 -2.95
N THR A 70 -23.15 9.29 -2.13
CA THR A 70 -22.79 9.94 -0.86
C THR A 70 -21.45 10.67 -0.93
N GLU A 71 -20.54 10.22 -1.79
CA GLU A 71 -19.25 10.85 -2.07
C GLU A 71 -18.86 10.53 -3.51
N TYR A 72 -18.39 11.55 -4.23
CA TYR A 72 -17.85 11.38 -5.58
C TYR A 72 -16.80 12.46 -5.82
N ASP A 73 -15.55 12.04 -5.89
CA ASP A 73 -14.42 12.84 -6.33
C ASP A 73 -13.49 11.93 -7.12
N SER A 74 -13.19 12.28 -8.37
CA SER A 74 -12.44 11.41 -9.27
C SER A 74 -11.62 12.24 -10.23
N ILE A 75 -10.31 12.11 -10.12
CA ILE A 75 -9.35 12.55 -11.14
C ILE A 75 -8.90 11.37 -12.00
N ARG A 76 -9.52 10.19 -11.82
CA ARG A 76 -9.18 8.96 -12.56
C ARG A 76 -9.24 9.18 -14.06
N GLU A 77 -10.19 9.98 -14.55
CA GLU A 77 -10.45 10.19 -15.98
C GLU A 77 -9.87 11.50 -16.52
N ASP A 78 -9.02 12.19 -15.74
CA ASP A 78 -8.37 13.45 -16.10
C ASP A 78 -6.84 13.33 -15.99
N PRO A 79 -6.12 13.11 -17.11
CA PRO A 79 -4.67 12.97 -17.12
C PRO A 79 -3.91 14.20 -16.59
N GLU A 80 -4.40 15.42 -16.81
CA GLU A 80 -3.73 16.64 -16.37
C GLU A 80 -3.87 16.79 -14.86
N ALA A 81 -5.08 16.59 -14.32
CA ALA A 81 -5.32 16.60 -12.88
C ALA A 81 -4.57 15.47 -12.16
N LEU A 82 -4.45 14.30 -12.80
CA LEU A 82 -3.68 13.18 -12.28
C LEU A 82 -2.18 13.52 -12.15
N VAL A 83 -1.58 14.11 -13.20
CA VAL A 83 -0.19 14.58 -13.16
C VAL A 83 0.01 15.60 -12.06
N ASP A 84 -0.83 16.63 -12.00
CA ASP A 84 -0.74 17.69 -11.00
C ASP A 84 -0.83 17.14 -9.56
N THR A 85 -1.75 16.19 -9.33
CA THR A 85 -1.92 15.53 -8.04
C THR A 85 -0.70 14.72 -7.64
N ILE A 86 -0.15 13.89 -8.54
CA ILE A 86 1.05 13.09 -8.28
C ILE A 86 2.24 14.00 -7.99
N VAL A 87 2.44 15.05 -8.79
CA VAL A 87 3.54 16.02 -8.64
C VAL A 87 3.46 16.72 -7.28
N LYS A 88 2.29 17.27 -6.93
CA LYS A 88 2.06 17.92 -5.62
C LYS A 88 2.34 16.96 -4.47
N THR A 89 1.84 15.73 -4.58
CA THR A 89 2.02 14.67 -3.57
C THR A 89 3.49 14.35 -3.37
N ILE A 90 4.27 14.18 -4.45
CA ILE A 90 5.71 13.92 -4.37
C ILE A 90 6.42 15.03 -3.59
N TYR A 91 6.16 16.30 -3.93
CA TYR A 91 6.79 17.42 -3.22
C TYR A 91 6.35 17.51 -1.75
N GLN A 92 5.08 17.23 -1.45
CA GLN A 92 4.59 17.17 -0.07
C GLN A 92 5.30 16.07 0.74
N ILE A 93 5.47 14.86 0.16
CA ILE A 93 6.21 13.76 0.79
C ILE A 93 7.64 14.18 1.10
N ILE A 94 8.33 14.82 0.15
CA ILE A 94 9.71 15.32 0.35
C ILE A 94 9.75 16.37 1.47
N ASN A 95 8.87 17.37 1.41
CA ASN A 95 8.83 18.47 2.38
C ASN A 95 8.53 17.99 3.80
N ASN A 96 7.66 16.99 3.92
CA ASN A 96 7.28 16.38 5.20
C ASN A 96 8.24 15.26 5.65
N ARG A 97 9.35 15.05 4.92
CA ARG A 97 10.37 14.02 5.22
C ARG A 97 9.77 12.60 5.36
N LYS A 98 8.82 12.27 4.49
CA LYS A 98 8.21 10.94 4.39
C LYS A 98 8.82 10.17 3.21
N ILE A 99 8.38 8.94 3.00
CA ILE A 99 8.71 8.11 1.82
C ILE A 99 7.41 7.74 1.11
N PHE A 100 7.39 7.83 -0.21
CA PHE A 100 6.31 7.26 -1.02
C PHE A 100 6.27 5.75 -0.81
N TYR A 101 5.14 5.26 -0.30
CA TYR A 101 4.97 3.86 0.05
C TYR A 101 4.33 3.08 -1.10
N GLY A 102 3.29 3.62 -1.73
CA GLY A 102 2.54 2.91 -2.75
C GLY A 102 1.19 3.53 -3.10
N ILE A 103 0.40 2.80 -3.89
CA ILE A 103 -1.02 3.09 -4.13
C ILE A 103 -1.84 2.05 -3.37
N ALA A 104 -2.84 2.51 -2.61
CA ALA A 104 -3.80 1.63 -1.94
C ALA A 104 -5.18 1.80 -2.55
N ASP A 105 -5.83 0.68 -2.81
CA ASP A 105 -7.18 0.57 -3.32
C ASP A 105 -8.04 -0.13 -2.27
N PHE A 106 -9.22 0.41 -2.00
CA PHE A 106 -10.17 -0.12 -1.04
C PHE A 106 -11.56 -0.12 -1.66
N GLU A 107 -12.22 -1.28 -1.64
CA GLU A 107 -13.53 -1.47 -2.29
C GLU A 107 -14.50 -2.13 -1.29
N VAL A 108 -15.63 -1.48 -1.02
CA VAL A 108 -16.62 -1.91 -0.01
C VAL A 108 -17.62 -2.91 -0.59
N ASP A 109 -17.98 -2.74 -1.85
CA ASP A 109 -18.97 -3.54 -2.57
C ASP A 109 -18.41 -4.76 -3.30
N ALA A 110 -17.10 -4.95 -3.33
CA ALA A 110 -16.50 -6.09 -4.03
C ALA A 110 -16.84 -7.46 -3.38
N PHE A 111 -17.86 -7.59 -2.53
CA PHE A 111 -18.47 -8.88 -2.20
C PHE A 111 -19.74 -9.17 -3.02
N LEU A 112 -20.26 -8.20 -3.80
CA LEU A 112 -21.65 -8.18 -4.27
C LEU A 112 -22.00 -9.22 -5.36
N ASP A 113 -21.05 -9.81 -6.09
CA ASP A 113 -21.34 -10.97 -6.95
C ASP A 113 -20.08 -11.78 -7.28
N ALA A 114 -20.23 -13.11 -7.34
CA ALA A 114 -19.26 -14.07 -7.82
C ALA A 114 -18.79 -13.80 -9.27
N ASN A 115 -19.59 -13.11 -10.09
CA ASN A 115 -19.24 -12.77 -11.48
C ASN A 115 -18.63 -11.37 -11.67
N THR A 116 -18.66 -10.52 -10.65
CA THR A 116 -18.17 -9.11 -10.75
C THR A 116 -17.02 -8.83 -9.78
N THR A 117 -16.81 -9.68 -8.78
CA THR A 117 -15.68 -9.55 -7.84
C THR A 117 -14.39 -10.00 -8.51
N VAL A 118 -13.70 -9.07 -9.17
CA VAL A 118 -12.34 -9.29 -9.67
C VAL A 118 -11.43 -8.26 -9.03
N ILE A 119 -10.82 -8.59 -7.89
CA ILE A 119 -9.60 -7.88 -7.51
C ILE A 119 -8.48 -8.50 -8.31
N PRO A 120 -7.83 -7.76 -9.21
CA PRO A 120 -6.74 -8.31 -10.00
C PRO A 120 -5.68 -8.89 -9.07
N GLY A 121 -5.29 -10.15 -9.30
CA GLY A 121 -4.29 -10.84 -8.49
C GLY A 121 -4.82 -11.75 -7.38
N LEU A 122 -6.13 -11.76 -7.10
CA LEU A 122 -6.72 -12.67 -6.14
C LEU A 122 -7.62 -13.69 -6.85
N LYS A 123 -7.24 -14.97 -6.83
CA LYS A 123 -8.10 -16.09 -7.27
C LYS A 123 -8.59 -16.82 -6.04
N LEU A 124 -9.82 -16.53 -5.62
CA LEU A 124 -10.48 -17.24 -4.53
C LEU A 124 -11.58 -18.13 -5.06
N ASP A 125 -11.81 -19.24 -4.36
CA ASP A 125 -12.98 -20.08 -4.60
C ASP A 125 -14.25 -19.31 -4.30
N TYR A 126 -15.26 -19.50 -5.16
CA TYR A 126 -16.57 -18.85 -5.02
C TYR A 126 -17.23 -19.10 -3.66
N GLU A 127 -16.97 -20.25 -3.04
CA GLU A 127 -17.48 -20.57 -1.70
C GLU A 127 -16.97 -19.58 -0.65
N ILE A 128 -15.72 -19.12 -0.76
CA ILE A 128 -15.11 -18.16 0.17
C ILE A 128 -15.73 -16.78 -0.05
N ILE A 129 -15.89 -16.35 -1.30
CA ILE A 129 -16.52 -15.07 -1.65
C ILE A 129 -17.94 -15.00 -1.06
N ASN A 130 -18.74 -16.05 -1.25
CA ASN A 130 -20.10 -16.13 -0.70
C ASN A 130 -20.10 -16.09 0.84
N LYS A 131 -19.16 -16.79 1.50
CA LYS A 131 -19.02 -16.71 2.97
C LYS A 131 -18.68 -15.31 3.44
N LEU A 132 -17.84 -14.59 2.71
CA LEU A 132 -17.45 -13.21 3.02
C LEU A 132 -18.63 -12.26 2.86
N LEU A 133 -19.38 -12.37 1.76
CA LEU A 133 -20.60 -11.62 1.55
C LEU A 133 -21.60 -11.84 2.68
N GLU A 134 -21.92 -13.09 3.01
CA GLU A 134 -22.85 -13.43 4.09
C GLU A 134 -22.37 -12.95 5.47
N ALA A 135 -21.06 -12.94 5.70
CA ALA A 135 -20.47 -12.37 6.91
C ALA A 135 -20.61 -10.85 6.97
N HIS A 136 -20.32 -10.17 5.85
CA HIS A 136 -20.49 -8.73 5.71
C HIS A 136 -21.96 -8.35 5.94
N LYS A 137 -22.92 -9.03 5.27
CA LYS A 137 -24.36 -8.82 5.45
C LYS A 137 -24.82 -8.93 6.91
N ARG A 138 -24.28 -9.92 7.65
CA ARG A 138 -24.64 -10.15 9.07
C ARG A 138 -23.99 -9.16 10.03
N SER A 139 -22.91 -8.51 9.65
CA SER A 139 -22.11 -7.64 10.52
C SER A 139 -22.27 -6.15 10.22
N ARG A 140 -23.35 -5.78 9.52
CA ARG A 140 -23.85 -4.43 9.25
C ARG A 140 -24.34 -3.70 10.52
N GLU A 141 -23.59 -3.79 11.61
CA GLU A 141 -23.86 -3.09 12.86
C GLU A 141 -22.78 -2.03 13.10
N LYS A 142 -23.20 -0.77 13.21
CA LYS A 142 -22.34 0.41 13.36
C LYS A 142 -21.28 0.27 14.47
N ASP A 143 -21.61 -0.43 15.55
CA ASP A 143 -20.74 -0.59 16.72
C ASP A 143 -19.57 -1.54 16.51
N LEU A 144 -19.53 -2.26 15.37
CA LEU A 144 -18.42 -3.14 15.04
C LEU A 144 -17.29 -2.41 14.33
N PHE A 145 -17.49 -1.23 13.73
CA PHE A 145 -16.49 -0.56 12.89
C PHE A 145 -15.30 0.02 13.68
N PRO A 146 -14.11 0.16 13.06
CA PRO A 146 -12.97 0.79 13.67
C PRO A 146 -13.29 2.22 14.13
N LYS A 147 -12.81 2.59 15.32
CA LYS A 147 -13.00 3.94 15.84
C LYS A 147 -12.04 4.91 15.15
N ILE A 148 -12.59 5.89 14.43
CA ILE A 148 -11.82 7.05 13.95
C ILE A 148 -11.47 7.94 15.15
N ILE A 149 -10.20 8.26 15.28
CA ILE A 149 -9.66 9.16 16.31
C ILE A 149 -9.29 10.47 15.60
N SER A 150 -9.85 11.61 16.03
CA SER A 150 -9.32 12.92 15.65
C SER A 150 -8.25 13.34 16.65
N ASP A 151 -7.12 13.84 16.16
CA ASP A 151 -6.12 14.48 17.00
C ASP A 151 -6.48 15.94 17.33
N SER A 152 -5.57 16.65 18.02
CA SER A 152 -5.76 18.06 18.40
C SER A 152 -5.81 19.05 17.24
N HIS A 153 -5.47 18.62 16.02
CA HIS A 153 -5.48 19.43 14.80
C HIS A 153 -6.56 18.96 13.80
N ASP A 154 -7.53 18.16 14.27
CA ASP A 154 -8.59 17.53 13.47
C ASP A 154 -8.07 16.57 12.39
N ILE A 155 -6.83 16.08 12.53
CA ILE A 155 -6.30 15.02 11.68
C ILE A 155 -6.92 13.71 12.14
N LYS A 156 -7.62 13.05 11.23
CA LYS A 156 -8.31 11.79 11.49
C LYS A 156 -7.35 10.62 11.31
N LYS A 157 -7.37 9.67 12.23
CA LYS A 157 -6.57 8.46 12.15
C LYS A 157 -7.32 7.22 12.61
N ILE A 158 -6.93 6.09 12.07
CA ILE A 158 -7.37 4.76 12.53
C ILE A 158 -6.14 3.92 12.86
N LYS A 159 -6.32 2.94 13.75
CA LYS A 159 -5.29 1.91 13.97
C LYS A 159 -5.46 0.82 12.92
N ILE A 160 -4.35 0.44 12.28
CA ILE A 160 -4.32 -0.69 11.34
C ILE A 160 -3.36 -1.79 11.82
N GLU A 161 -3.70 -3.04 11.53
CA GLU A 161 -2.86 -4.20 11.82
C GLU A 161 -2.83 -5.16 10.64
N PHE A 162 -1.63 -5.47 10.12
CA PHE A 162 -1.47 -6.47 9.06
C PHE A 162 -1.40 -7.90 9.63
N GLN A 163 -2.17 -8.80 9.03
CA GLN A 163 -2.22 -10.23 9.35
C GLN A 163 -1.89 -11.05 8.10
N GLY A 164 -1.28 -12.21 8.28
CA GLY A 164 -0.84 -13.10 7.20
C GLY A 164 0.62 -13.52 7.34
N THR A 165 0.98 -14.59 6.63
CA THR A 165 2.28 -15.25 6.63
C THR A 165 3.37 -14.31 6.12
N LYS A 166 3.07 -13.55 5.06
CA LYS A 166 3.98 -12.59 4.43
C LYS A 166 3.75 -11.13 4.85
N LYS A 167 3.09 -10.88 5.99
CA LYS A 167 2.79 -9.51 6.46
C LYS A 167 4.01 -8.58 6.57
N ALA A 168 5.21 -9.13 6.78
CA ALA A 168 6.45 -8.35 6.84
C ALA A 168 6.84 -7.72 5.48
N ASN A 169 6.27 -8.20 4.37
CA ASN A 169 6.46 -7.61 3.05
C ASN A 169 5.66 -6.31 2.87
N VAL A 170 4.54 -6.17 3.57
CA VAL A 170 3.69 -4.97 3.56
C VAL A 170 4.08 -4.07 4.73
N HIS A 171 4.08 -4.62 5.94
CA HIS A 171 4.50 -3.94 7.15
C HIS A 171 6.02 -3.94 7.28
N ILE A 172 6.68 -3.07 6.50
CA ILE A 172 8.13 -2.94 6.51
C ILE A 172 8.55 -2.22 7.78
N MET A 173 9.25 -2.93 8.67
CA MET A 173 9.81 -2.38 9.91
C MET A 173 11.25 -1.91 9.71
N GLY A 174 11.58 -0.82 10.39
CA GLY A 174 12.92 -0.21 10.46
C GLY A 174 13.13 0.50 11.80
N SER A 175 14.35 0.96 12.06
CA SER A 175 14.62 1.83 13.23
C SER A 175 14.56 3.31 12.87
N LYS A 176 14.77 3.60 11.58
CA LYS A 176 14.77 4.94 10.99
C LYS A 176 14.21 4.88 9.58
N LEU A 177 13.84 6.03 9.05
CA LEU A 177 13.33 6.18 7.68
C LEU A 177 14.29 5.60 6.62
N GLU A 178 15.60 5.73 6.85
CA GLU A 178 16.63 5.21 5.94
C GLU A 178 16.69 3.65 5.90
N ASP A 179 16.10 2.97 6.88
CA ASP A 179 15.98 1.51 6.85
C ASP A 179 14.89 1.07 5.87
N LEU A 180 13.82 1.85 5.78
CA LEU A 180 12.67 1.59 4.92
C LEU A 180 13.02 1.85 3.46
N ILE A 181 13.76 2.93 3.19
CA ILE A 181 14.02 3.34 1.81
C ILE A 181 14.81 2.31 1.00
N ASN A 182 15.76 1.61 1.63
CA ASN A 182 16.55 0.60 0.96
C ASN A 182 15.69 -0.56 0.43
N LYS A 183 14.60 -0.87 1.13
CA LYS A 183 13.63 -1.88 0.70
C LYS A 183 12.64 -1.29 -0.31
N LEU A 184 12.01 -0.16 0.04
CA LEU A 184 10.93 0.43 -0.76
C LEU A 184 11.37 0.91 -2.15
N ARG A 185 12.60 1.41 -2.30
CA ARG A 185 13.07 1.92 -3.61
C ARG A 185 13.13 0.84 -4.70
N LEU A 186 13.31 -0.43 -4.30
CA LEU A 186 13.39 -1.58 -5.20
C LEU A 186 12.11 -2.43 -5.14
N ALA A 187 11.16 -2.04 -4.30
CA ALA A 187 9.92 -2.77 -4.12
C ALA A 187 9.04 -2.63 -5.36
N LYS A 188 8.40 -3.75 -5.72
CA LYS A 188 7.32 -3.81 -6.70
C LYS A 188 6.40 -4.98 -6.38
N GLY A 189 5.21 -4.97 -6.98
CA GLY A 189 4.17 -5.97 -6.73
C GLY A 189 3.11 -5.43 -5.78
N PHE A 190 2.20 -6.30 -5.38
CA PHE A 190 1.04 -5.95 -4.56
C PHE A 190 0.78 -6.98 -3.47
N ALA A 191 0.04 -6.54 -2.46
CA ALA A 191 -0.66 -7.39 -1.52
C ALA A 191 -2.16 -7.12 -1.61
N VAL A 192 -2.96 -8.17 -1.56
CA VAL A 192 -4.42 -8.11 -1.64
C VAL A 192 -5.04 -8.94 -0.54
N GLY A 193 -6.19 -8.49 -0.04
CA GLY A 193 -6.95 -9.22 0.95
C GLY A 193 -8.16 -8.45 1.44
N ILE A 194 -8.59 -8.74 2.67
CA ILE A 194 -9.77 -8.12 3.27
C ILE A 194 -9.41 -7.30 4.50
N VAL A 195 -10.17 -6.23 4.70
CA VAL A 195 -10.21 -5.49 5.94
C VAL A 195 -11.29 -6.09 6.82
N CYS A 196 -10.91 -6.54 8.02
CA CYS A 196 -11.84 -6.96 9.07
C CYS A 196 -11.70 -6.05 10.27
N THR A 197 -12.82 -5.75 10.92
CA THR A 197 -12.77 -5.03 12.19
C THR A 197 -12.57 -5.96 13.39
N SER A 198 -11.74 -5.50 14.32
CA SER A 198 -11.74 -5.92 15.72
C SER A 198 -11.83 -4.64 16.54
N ARG A 199 -12.69 -4.59 17.57
CA ARG A 199 -12.99 -3.37 18.36
C ARG A 199 -11.72 -2.51 18.57
N ASN A 200 -11.68 -1.33 17.94
CA ASN A 200 -10.60 -0.31 17.93
C ASN A 200 -9.51 -0.38 16.84
N ALA A 201 -9.50 -1.36 15.93
CA ALA A 201 -8.53 -1.42 14.82
C ALA A 201 -9.11 -2.04 13.54
N ALA A 202 -8.60 -1.60 12.39
CA ALA A 202 -8.81 -2.23 11.10
C ALA A 202 -7.72 -3.28 10.85
N ASN A 203 -8.09 -4.55 10.81
CA ASN A 203 -7.16 -5.65 10.58
C ASN A 203 -7.13 -5.97 9.09
N MET A 204 -5.97 -5.80 8.47
CA MET A 204 -5.73 -6.07 7.07
C MET A 204 -5.20 -7.49 6.92
N TYR A 205 -6.10 -8.42 6.57
CA TYR A 205 -5.77 -9.83 6.36
C TYR A 205 -5.31 -10.04 4.92
N ILE A 206 -4.02 -10.27 4.74
CA ILE A 206 -3.40 -10.52 3.42
C ILE A 206 -3.75 -11.94 2.99
N MET A 207 -4.39 -12.07 1.82
CA MET A 207 -4.76 -13.36 1.24
C MET A 207 -3.84 -13.77 0.10
N SER A 208 -3.25 -12.78 -0.59
CA SER A 208 -2.29 -13.02 -1.63
C SER A 208 -1.31 -11.85 -1.75
N ASP A 209 -0.09 -12.14 -2.16
CA ASP A 209 0.90 -11.13 -2.52
C ASP A 209 1.89 -11.64 -3.56
N ASN A 210 2.53 -10.71 -4.26
CA ASN A 210 3.67 -10.95 -5.13
C ASN A 210 4.76 -9.89 -4.92
N ILE A 211 4.91 -9.42 -3.68
CA ILE A 211 5.86 -8.35 -3.38
C ILE A 211 7.29 -8.88 -3.45
N VAL A 212 8.13 -8.19 -4.20
CA VAL A 212 9.58 -8.42 -4.25
C VAL A 212 10.32 -7.12 -4.03
N PHE A 213 11.52 -7.22 -3.44
CA PHE A 213 12.38 -6.08 -3.09
C PHE A 213 13.59 -5.96 -4.03
N SER A 214 13.42 -6.41 -5.27
CA SER A 214 14.46 -6.45 -6.29
C SER A 214 13.89 -6.02 -7.64
N LYS A 215 14.69 -5.26 -8.41
CA LYS A 215 14.30 -4.79 -9.75
C LYS A 215 14.11 -5.94 -10.73
N ASP A 216 14.96 -6.96 -10.65
CA ASP A 216 15.07 -8.03 -11.66
C ASP A 216 14.26 -9.29 -11.31
N GLU A 217 13.73 -9.36 -10.09
CA GLU A 217 12.96 -10.51 -9.65
C GLU A 217 11.55 -10.50 -10.23
N ILE A 218 11.11 -11.61 -10.79
CA ILE A 218 9.72 -11.81 -11.20
C ILE A 218 9.04 -12.59 -10.09
N ALA A 219 8.09 -11.94 -9.42
CA ALA A 219 7.37 -12.53 -8.32
C ALA A 219 6.23 -13.41 -8.83
N GLU A 220 6.20 -14.67 -8.42
CA GLU A 220 5.02 -15.50 -8.57
C GLU A 220 3.96 -15.07 -7.54
N VAL A 221 2.69 -15.11 -7.96
CA VAL A 221 1.57 -14.84 -7.06
C VAL A 221 1.50 -15.92 -6.01
N TYR A 222 1.64 -15.52 -4.74
CA TYR A 222 1.49 -16.40 -3.59
C TYR A 222 0.08 -16.27 -3.02
N ILE A 223 -0.55 -17.41 -2.71
CA ILE A 223 -1.84 -17.47 -2.00
C ILE A 223 -1.56 -17.95 -0.58
N ASP A 224 -2.05 -17.21 0.40
CA ASP A 224 -1.86 -17.50 1.83
C ASP A 224 -2.99 -18.40 2.36
N ASP A 225 -2.97 -19.67 1.96
CA ASP A 225 -4.00 -20.65 2.33
C ASP A 225 -4.19 -20.78 3.86
N GLU A 226 -3.12 -20.59 4.63
CA GLU A 226 -3.20 -20.62 6.09
C GLU A 226 -3.99 -19.41 6.62
N ASN A 227 -3.68 -18.21 6.14
CA ASN A 227 -4.40 -17.02 6.56
C ASN A 227 -5.86 -17.02 6.06
N ILE A 228 -6.13 -17.56 4.87
CA ILE A 228 -7.49 -17.77 4.36
C ILE A 228 -8.29 -18.68 5.32
N LYS A 229 -7.72 -19.79 5.79
CA LYS A 229 -8.38 -20.67 6.78
C LYS A 229 -8.65 -19.95 8.10
N VAL A 230 -7.73 -19.08 8.55
CA VAL A 230 -7.92 -18.26 9.75
C VAL A 230 -9.10 -17.30 9.58
N ILE A 231 -9.20 -16.66 8.41
CA ILE A 231 -10.31 -15.76 8.05
C ILE A 231 -11.64 -16.53 8.05
N GLU A 232 -11.71 -17.66 7.35
CA GLU A 232 -12.91 -18.49 7.29
C GLU A 232 -13.35 -18.96 8.69
N TYR A 233 -12.39 -19.40 9.51
CA TYR A 233 -12.68 -19.80 10.88
C TYR A 233 -13.20 -18.62 11.72
N GLY A 234 -12.55 -17.46 11.64
CA GLY A 234 -12.93 -16.25 12.37
C GLY A 234 -14.34 -15.78 11.99
N ILE A 235 -14.67 -15.81 10.70
CA ILE A 235 -16.01 -15.50 10.19
C ILE A 235 -17.04 -16.52 10.70
N LYS A 236 -16.74 -17.83 10.59
CA LYS A 236 -17.63 -18.90 11.07
C LYS A 236 -17.92 -18.78 12.56
N LYS A 237 -16.94 -18.35 13.35
CA LYS A 237 -17.05 -18.12 14.79
C LYS A 237 -17.60 -16.74 15.17
N LYS A 238 -17.93 -15.88 14.21
CA LYS A 238 -18.39 -14.49 14.43
C LYS A 238 -17.39 -13.67 15.25
N LEU A 239 -16.10 -13.89 14.99
CA LEU A 239 -14.98 -13.17 15.60
C LEU A 239 -14.39 -12.12 14.65
N LEU A 240 -14.53 -12.33 13.34
CA LEU A 240 -14.08 -11.41 12.30
C LEU A 240 -15.28 -10.95 11.47
N PHE A 241 -15.29 -9.65 11.21
CA PHE A 241 -16.36 -8.96 10.49
C PHE A 241 -15.75 -8.22 9.30
N PRO A 242 -15.92 -8.73 8.08
CA PRO A 242 -15.34 -8.12 6.89
C PRO A 242 -16.04 -6.81 6.54
N ILE A 243 -15.25 -5.80 6.20
CA ILE A 243 -15.71 -4.43 5.91
C ILE A 243 -15.53 -4.09 4.45
N SER A 244 -14.32 -4.32 3.93
CA SER A 244 -13.95 -3.99 2.56
C SER A 244 -12.85 -4.92 2.10
N TRP A 245 -12.60 -4.90 0.81
CA TRP A 245 -11.37 -5.40 0.24
C TRP A 245 -10.29 -4.33 0.32
N PHE A 246 -9.04 -4.78 0.18
CA PHE A 246 -7.92 -3.89 -0.08
C PHE A 246 -6.95 -4.50 -1.08
N ARG A 247 -6.29 -3.63 -1.85
CA ARG A 247 -5.07 -3.91 -2.58
C ARG A 247 -4.05 -2.81 -2.31
N ILE A 248 -2.81 -3.17 -2.05
CA ILE A 248 -1.70 -2.23 -1.87
C ILE A 248 -0.61 -2.60 -2.85
N ASP A 249 -0.38 -1.75 -3.85
CA ASP A 249 0.76 -1.81 -4.74
C ASP A 249 1.93 -1.02 -4.11
N ILE A 250 3.09 -1.66 -3.88
CA ILE A 250 4.26 -1.02 -3.22
C ILE A 250 5.22 -0.36 -4.20
N GLY A 251 5.89 0.66 -3.68
CA GLY A 251 7.02 1.33 -4.30
C GLY A 251 6.58 2.35 -5.34
N ILE A 252 7.51 3.19 -5.80
CA ILE A 252 7.18 4.26 -6.77
C ILE A 252 6.58 3.72 -8.07
N ARG A 253 6.91 2.46 -8.41
CA ARG A 253 6.39 1.75 -9.58
C ARG A 253 4.91 1.39 -9.46
N SER A 254 4.30 1.52 -8.29
CA SER A 254 2.84 1.38 -8.15
C SER A 254 2.09 2.42 -8.98
N LEU A 255 2.71 3.55 -9.36
CA LEU A 255 2.10 4.52 -10.27
C LEU A 255 1.90 3.95 -11.68
N GLU A 256 2.65 2.91 -12.06
CA GLU A 256 2.48 2.21 -13.35
C GLU A 256 1.13 1.46 -13.43
N THR A 257 0.44 1.25 -12.31
CA THR A 257 -0.87 0.56 -12.27
C THR A 257 -2.06 1.49 -12.46
N LEU A 258 -1.82 2.80 -12.58
CA LEU A 258 -2.87 3.80 -12.81
C LEU A 258 -3.39 3.72 -14.24
N GLU A 259 -4.71 3.90 -14.41
CA GLU A 259 -5.43 3.67 -15.66
C GLU A 259 -4.89 4.51 -16.84
N PHE A 260 -4.39 5.72 -16.57
CA PHE A 260 -3.83 6.63 -17.58
C PHE A 260 -2.30 6.72 -17.57
N TRP A 261 -1.61 5.78 -16.90
CA TRP A 261 -0.15 5.80 -16.78
C TRP A 261 0.55 5.99 -18.13
N ASP A 262 0.13 5.25 -19.16
CA ASP A 262 0.74 5.33 -20.49
C ASP A 262 0.62 6.71 -21.15
N GLN A 263 -0.36 7.52 -20.75
CA GLN A 263 -0.53 8.89 -21.26
C GLN A 263 0.26 9.91 -20.45
N ILE A 264 0.51 9.65 -19.16
CA ILE A 264 1.15 10.61 -18.25
C ILE A 264 2.64 10.37 -18.04
N LYS A 265 3.15 9.16 -18.28
CA LYS A 265 4.53 8.76 -17.94
C LYS A 265 5.62 9.64 -18.56
N ASP A 266 5.34 10.22 -19.72
CA ASP A 266 6.29 11.09 -20.44
C ASP A 266 6.12 12.58 -20.11
N SER A 267 5.24 12.93 -19.17
CA SER A 267 5.02 14.31 -18.73
C SER A 267 6.31 14.95 -18.19
N PRO A 268 6.73 16.12 -18.69
CA PRO A 268 7.93 16.80 -18.20
C PRO A 268 7.88 17.16 -16.71
N ASP A 269 6.71 17.59 -16.23
CA ASP A 269 6.52 17.98 -14.82
C ASP A 269 6.58 16.77 -13.89
N LEU A 270 5.99 15.65 -14.32
CA LEU A 270 6.06 14.38 -13.59
C LEU A 270 7.50 13.88 -13.51
N ASN A 271 8.21 13.85 -14.65
CA ASN A 271 9.60 13.41 -14.70
C ASN A 271 10.53 14.30 -13.88
N LYS A 272 10.28 15.61 -13.86
CA LYS A 272 10.99 16.55 -12.98
C LYS A 272 10.74 16.22 -11.51
N ALA A 273 9.49 15.99 -11.11
CA ALA A 273 9.15 15.61 -9.74
C ALA A 273 9.82 14.29 -9.33
N PHE A 274 9.83 13.28 -10.21
CA PHE A 274 10.56 12.03 -9.99
C PHE A 274 12.07 12.26 -9.82
N GLY A 275 12.69 13.11 -10.62
CA GLY A 275 14.11 13.46 -10.44
C GLY A 275 14.40 14.16 -9.10
N HIS A 276 13.48 14.98 -8.59
CA HIS A 276 13.57 15.54 -7.24
C HIS A 276 13.43 14.47 -6.16
N TYR A 277 12.47 13.56 -6.32
CA TYR A 277 12.25 12.46 -5.40
C TYR A 277 13.45 11.51 -5.35
N GLU A 278 14.00 11.13 -6.49
CA GLU A 278 15.18 10.27 -6.58
C GLU A 278 16.39 10.87 -5.86
N ARG A 279 16.65 12.18 -6.05
CA ARG A 279 17.71 12.88 -5.31
C ARG A 279 17.49 12.84 -3.81
N TYR A 280 16.26 13.06 -3.36
CA TYR A 280 15.89 12.98 -1.95
C TYR A 280 16.11 11.56 -1.39
N ILE A 281 15.68 10.52 -2.12
CA ILE A 281 15.90 9.13 -1.75
C ILE A 281 17.39 8.77 -1.71
N ASN A 282 18.17 9.18 -2.70
CA ASN A 282 19.61 8.92 -2.75
C ASN A 282 20.34 9.60 -1.58
N ALA A 283 19.91 10.78 -1.15
CA ALA A 283 20.45 11.44 0.03
C ALA A 283 20.18 10.63 1.32
N LEU A 284 18.99 10.05 1.48
CA LEU A 284 18.65 9.17 2.61
C LEU A 284 19.49 7.88 2.60
N VAL A 285 19.63 7.26 1.44
CA VAL A 285 20.46 6.06 1.24
C VAL A 285 21.92 6.35 1.61
N TYR A 286 22.47 7.46 1.08
CA TYR A 286 23.83 7.88 1.39
C TYR A 286 24.05 8.10 2.89
N LYS A 287 23.10 8.78 3.56
CA LYS A 287 23.15 9.02 5.00
C LYS A 287 23.26 7.73 5.81
N LYS A 288 22.51 6.69 5.43
CA LYS A 288 22.60 5.36 6.07
C LYS A 288 23.98 4.73 5.89
N PHE A 289 24.45 4.62 4.65
CA PHE A 289 25.73 3.94 4.39
C PHE A 289 26.93 4.72 4.93
N LYS A 290 26.89 6.06 4.92
CA LYS A 290 27.90 6.89 5.58
C LYS A 290 28.00 6.57 7.07
N SER A 291 26.87 6.52 7.78
CA SER A 291 26.85 6.19 9.21
C SER A 291 27.36 4.77 9.52
N GLN A 292 27.13 3.82 8.60
CA GLN A 292 27.65 2.45 8.73
C GLN A 292 29.15 2.40 8.47
N ALA A 293 29.64 3.08 7.43
CA ALA A 293 31.06 3.16 7.10
C ALA A 293 31.86 3.82 8.24
N GLU A 294 31.38 4.95 8.76
CA GLU A 294 31.99 5.65 9.90
C GLU A 294 32.00 4.79 11.17
N SER A 295 30.91 4.08 11.47
CA SER A 295 30.83 3.22 12.67
C SER A 295 31.68 1.95 12.56
N GLN A 296 31.90 1.42 11.35
CA GLN A 296 32.74 0.26 11.10
C GLN A 296 34.21 0.63 10.81
N LYS A 297 34.59 1.91 10.84
CA LYS A 297 35.89 2.43 10.38
C LYS A 297 36.26 1.97 8.96
N ILE A 298 35.25 1.72 8.13
CA ILE A 298 35.47 1.38 6.72
C ILE A 298 35.73 2.71 5.99
N GLY A 299 36.89 2.83 5.35
CA GLY A 299 37.14 3.89 4.38
C GLY A 299 37.58 5.24 4.96
N THR A 300 38.10 5.29 6.19
CA THR A 300 38.79 6.52 6.66
C THR A 300 40.20 6.68 6.10
N ASP A 301 40.79 5.60 5.56
CA ASP A 301 42.05 5.66 4.83
C ASP A 301 42.10 4.52 3.80
N SER A 302 41.43 4.70 2.67
CA SER A 302 41.30 3.68 1.61
C SER A 302 42.66 3.18 1.11
N GLU A 303 43.68 4.04 1.19
CA GLU A 303 45.04 3.71 0.82
C GLU A 303 45.68 2.80 1.87
N ASP A 304 45.59 3.18 3.15
CA ASP A 304 46.15 2.40 4.26
C ASP A 304 45.45 1.03 4.46
N ASP A 305 44.13 0.97 4.23
CA ASP A 305 43.35 -0.28 4.23
C ASP A 305 43.70 -1.17 3.03
N PHE A 306 43.88 -0.59 1.83
CA PHE A 306 44.36 -1.31 0.66
C PHE A 306 45.77 -1.87 0.88
N TYR A 307 46.65 -1.12 1.53
CA TYR A 307 48.01 -1.56 1.87
C TYR A 307 48.08 -2.52 3.07
N LYS A 308 46.99 -2.74 3.81
CA LYS A 308 46.88 -3.80 4.84
C LYS A 308 46.30 -5.12 4.32
N MET A 309 45.61 -5.11 3.18
CA MET A 309 45.09 -6.32 2.54
C MET A 309 46.22 -7.25 2.08
N SER A 310 45.96 -8.56 2.05
CA SER A 310 46.87 -9.51 1.40
C SER A 310 46.93 -9.27 -0.12
N PRO A 311 47.99 -9.72 -0.81
CA PRO A 311 48.11 -9.54 -2.26
C PRO A 311 46.94 -10.13 -3.06
N LYS A 312 46.32 -11.22 -2.58
CA LYS A 312 45.14 -11.83 -3.22
C LYS A 312 43.90 -10.96 -3.06
N GLU A 313 43.70 -10.38 -1.87
CA GLU A 313 42.56 -9.50 -1.58
C GLU A 313 42.66 -8.19 -2.37
N ARG A 314 43.85 -7.59 -2.47
CA ARG A 314 44.07 -6.39 -3.30
C ARG A 314 43.75 -6.64 -4.77
N LYS A 315 44.23 -7.78 -5.31
CA LYS A 315 43.97 -8.16 -6.70
C LYS A 315 42.48 -8.37 -6.96
N LYS A 316 41.75 -8.93 -5.99
CA LYS A 316 40.30 -9.10 -6.09
C LYS A 316 39.58 -7.75 -6.02
N ALA A 317 39.93 -6.91 -5.05
CA ALA A 317 39.33 -5.58 -4.88
C ALA A 317 39.52 -4.69 -6.13
N LEU A 318 40.73 -4.66 -6.71
CA LEU A 318 40.99 -3.92 -7.96
C LEU A 318 40.14 -4.44 -9.12
N LYS A 319 40.00 -5.76 -9.24
CA LYS A 319 39.19 -6.38 -10.31
C LYS A 319 37.70 -6.11 -10.13
N ASP A 320 37.21 -6.08 -8.89
CA ASP A 320 35.82 -5.77 -8.59
C ASP A 320 35.54 -4.27 -8.81
N MET A 321 36.49 -3.38 -8.51
CA MET A 321 36.41 -1.95 -8.84
C MET A 321 36.44 -1.69 -10.35
N GLU A 322 37.35 -2.35 -11.08
CA GLU A 322 37.42 -2.28 -12.54
C GLU A 322 36.08 -2.67 -13.17
N LYS A 323 35.49 -3.79 -12.73
CA LYS A 323 34.17 -4.22 -13.18
C LYS A 323 33.05 -3.25 -12.82
N ALA A 324 33.08 -2.68 -11.62
CA ALA A 324 32.09 -1.69 -11.20
C ALA A 324 32.18 -0.41 -12.05
N ILE A 325 33.39 0.04 -12.38
CA ILE A 325 33.64 1.17 -13.28
C ILE A 325 33.18 0.84 -14.70
N GLU A 326 33.52 -0.34 -15.23
CA GLU A 326 33.05 -0.78 -16.56
C GLU A 326 31.52 -0.85 -16.64
N PHE A 327 30.87 -1.31 -15.57
CA PHE A 327 29.41 -1.35 -15.47
C PHE A 327 28.81 0.06 -15.47
N LEU A 328 29.35 0.96 -14.64
CA LEU A 328 28.90 2.34 -14.55
C LEU A 328 29.15 3.13 -15.84
N ASP A 329 30.29 2.93 -16.51
CA ASP A 329 30.57 3.59 -17.78
C ASP A 329 29.63 3.09 -18.89
N LYS A 330 29.23 1.81 -18.89
CA LYS A 330 28.22 1.29 -19.82
C LYS A 330 26.80 1.79 -19.53
N GLU A 331 26.43 1.96 -18.27
CA GLU A 331 25.07 2.42 -17.91
C GLU A 331 24.85 3.93 -18.09
N TYR A 332 25.91 4.75 -18.00
CA TYR A 332 25.76 6.21 -17.90
C TYR A 332 26.48 7.03 -18.99
N LYS A 333 27.25 6.41 -19.91
CA LYS A 333 27.90 7.11 -21.03
C LYS A 333 27.49 6.65 -22.44
N GLU A 334 26.63 5.63 -22.54
CA GLU A 334 25.86 5.31 -23.75
C GLU A 334 24.40 5.74 -23.54
#